data_AF-U2J440-F1
#
_entry.id   AF-U2J440-F1
#
_cell.length_a   1.000
_cell.length_b   1.000
_cell.length_c   1.000
_cell.angle_alpha   90.00
_cell.angle_beta   90.00
_cell.angle_gamma   90.00
#
_symmetry.space_group_name_H-M   'P 1'
#
loop_
_entity.id
_entity.type
_entity.pdbx_description
1 polymer ?
#
loop_
_entity_poly.entity_id
_entity_poly.type
_entity_poly.pdbx_seq_one_letter_code
_entity_poly.pdbx_strand_id
1 'polypeptide(L)'
;AQEKLNEVYDGFSKKHGFVNNLSNTRALKEDSNFPLVSSIEILDEEENFKEKGDIFSKRTITKAKTIDHVDTSLEALVLSMSEKGYVDFDYMESLTGKERPTLIEELRGEIYLNIREEQNFYRPLSFNLEDGDLPF
;
A
#
# COMPACT_ATOMS: atom_id res chain seq x y z
N ALA A 1 0.14 11.33 22.39
CA ALA A 1 0.04 11.81 20.99
C ALA A 1 -1.27 12.57 20.76
N GLN A 2 -2.44 11.95 20.95
CA GLN A 2 -3.74 12.65 20.82
C GLN A 2 -3.92 13.79 21.83
N GLU A 3 -3.43 13.65 23.07
CA GLU A 3 -3.43 14.73 24.06
C GLU A 3 -2.65 15.96 23.56
N LYS A 4 -1.41 15.76 23.10
CA LYS A 4 -0.59 16.82 22.50
C LYS A 4 -1.26 17.48 21.29
N LEU A 5 -1.93 16.71 20.43
CA LEU A 5 -2.69 17.26 19.31
C LEU A 5 -3.85 18.13 19.79
N ASN A 6 -4.60 17.68 20.79
CA ASN A 6 -5.68 18.47 21.41
C ASN A 6 -5.13 19.76 22.03
N GLU A 7 -4.04 19.69 22.81
CA GLU A 7 -3.43 20.87 23.43
C GLU A 7 -2.99 21.91 22.40
N VAL A 8 -2.32 21.48 21.32
CA VAL A 8 -1.86 22.40 20.26
C VAL A 8 -3.04 23.00 19.50
N TYR A 9 -4.06 22.19 19.18
CA TYR A 9 -5.26 22.68 18.50
C TYR A 9 -6.07 23.64 19.37
N ASP A 10 -6.26 23.33 20.65
CA ASP A 10 -7.01 24.17 21.58
C ASP A 10 -6.27 25.50 21.82
N GLY A 11 -4.94 25.46 21.88
CA GLY A 11 -4.10 26.66 21.93
C GLY A 11 -4.22 27.53 20.68
N PHE A 12 -4.20 26.91 19.49
CA PHE A 12 -4.37 27.61 18.22
C PHE A 12 -5.78 28.21 18.11
N SER A 13 -6.81 27.41 18.34
CA SER A 13 -8.22 27.81 18.15
C SER A 13 -8.64 28.93 19.11
N LYS A 14 -8.13 28.92 20.34
CA LYS A 14 -8.35 30.01 21.30
C LYS A 14 -7.77 31.35 20.84
N LYS A 15 -6.66 31.33 20.09
CA LYS A 15 -5.95 32.54 19.66
C LYS A 15 -6.35 33.03 18.27
N HIS A 16 -6.65 32.10 17.35
CA HIS A 16 -6.83 32.37 15.92
C HIS A 16 -8.19 31.89 15.37
N GLY A 17 -9.06 31.31 16.21
CA GLY A 17 -10.29 30.66 15.77
C GLY A 17 -10.02 29.31 15.10
N PHE A 18 -11.06 28.71 14.52
CA PHE A 18 -10.96 27.41 13.84
C PHE A 18 -10.05 27.47 12.61
N VAL A 19 -9.40 26.37 12.29
CA VAL A 19 -8.47 26.24 11.16
C VAL A 19 -9.15 26.63 9.86
N ASN A 20 -10.40 26.21 9.65
CA ASN A 20 -11.15 26.48 8.42
C ASN A 20 -11.87 27.83 8.39
N ASN A 21 -11.71 28.69 9.40
CA ASN A 21 -12.26 30.04 9.33
C ASN A 21 -11.68 30.81 8.13
N LEU A 22 -12.51 31.66 7.51
CA LEU A 22 -12.18 32.39 6.27
C LEU A 22 -10.80 33.06 6.28
N SER A 23 -10.42 33.69 7.40
CA SER A 23 -9.12 34.35 7.56
C SER A 23 -7.94 33.37 7.52
N ASN A 24 -8.08 32.22 8.19
CA ASN A 24 -7.05 31.19 8.28
C ASN A 24 -6.93 30.44 6.95
N THR A 25 -8.07 30.07 6.35
CA THR A 25 -8.12 29.45 5.01
C THR A 25 -7.45 30.32 3.96
N ARG A 26 -7.70 31.64 3.96
CA ARG A 26 -7.02 32.57 3.04
C ARG A 26 -5.53 32.68 3.28
N ALA A 27 -5.10 32.68 4.54
CA ALA A 27 -3.68 32.79 4.90
C ALA A 27 -2.89 31.51 4.57
N LEU A 28 -3.52 30.35 4.66
CA LEU A 28 -2.89 29.03 4.51
C LEU A 28 -3.16 28.37 3.15
N LYS A 29 -3.97 28.98 2.27
CA LYS A 29 -4.39 28.39 0.99
C LYS A 29 -3.22 27.92 0.10
N GLU A 30 -2.11 28.65 0.14
CA GLU A 30 -0.91 28.37 -0.67
C GLU A 30 0.04 27.35 -0.01
N ASP A 31 -0.24 26.95 1.24
CA ASP A 31 0.55 25.94 1.94
C ASP A 31 0.14 24.53 1.48
N SER A 32 1.12 23.73 1.06
CA SER A 32 0.88 22.36 0.58
C SER A 32 0.33 21.41 1.65
N ASN A 33 0.55 21.72 2.93
CA ASN A 33 0.04 20.92 4.05
C ASN A 33 -1.34 21.36 4.52
N PHE A 34 -1.84 22.52 4.08
CA PHE A 34 -3.12 23.03 4.53
C PHE A 34 -4.29 22.05 4.32
N PRO A 35 -4.41 21.32 3.19
CA PRO A 35 -5.48 20.33 3.02
C PRO A 35 -5.50 19.23 4.07
N LEU A 36 -4.33 18.84 4.60
CA LEU A 36 -4.25 17.85 5.67
C LEU A 36 -4.71 18.45 7.00
N VAL A 37 -4.25 19.67 7.32
CA VAL A 37 -4.62 20.35 8.57
C VAL A 37 -6.10 20.73 8.55
N SER A 38 -6.65 21.15 7.42
CA SER A 38 -8.08 21.46 7.28
C SER A 38 -8.97 20.23 7.50
N SER A 39 -8.50 19.05 7.09
CA SER A 39 -9.23 17.78 7.22
C SER A 39 -9.47 17.31 8.67
N ILE A 40 -8.81 17.94 9.64
CA ILE A 40 -8.98 17.58 11.06
C ILE A 40 -10.25 18.20 11.67
N GLU A 41 -10.93 19.09 10.96
CA GLU A 41 -12.21 19.68 11.38
C GLU A 41 -13.35 19.13 10.51
N ILE A 42 -14.48 18.84 11.13
CA ILE A 42 -15.72 18.50 10.42
C ILE A 42 -16.49 19.81 10.21
N LEU A 43 -16.86 20.07 8.96
CA LEU A 43 -17.67 21.23 8.58
C LEU A 43 -19.13 20.81 8.34
N ASP A 44 -20.05 21.75 8.49
CA ASP A 44 -21.45 21.58 8.09
C ASP A 44 -21.68 21.89 6.60
N GLU A 45 -22.94 21.89 6.17
CA GLU A 45 -23.33 22.17 4.78
C GLU A 45 -23.01 23.61 4.34
N GLU A 46 -22.80 24.52 5.29
CA GLU A 46 -22.47 25.93 5.06
C GLU A 46 -20.96 26.21 5.20
N GLU A 47 -20.13 25.15 5.25
CA GLU A 47 -18.68 25.20 5.48
C GLU A 47 -18.26 25.80 6.83
N ASN A 48 -19.18 25.84 7.81
CA ASN A 48 -18.86 26.29 9.15
C ASN A 48 -18.32 25.14 10.01
N PHE A 49 -17.48 25.48 10.99
CA PHE A 49 -17.01 24.50 11.97
C PHE A 49 -18.18 23.86 12.71
N LYS A 50 -18.29 22.54 12.58
CA LYS A 50 -19.29 21.73 13.28
C LYS A 50 -18.68 21.06 14.51
N GLU A 51 -17.59 20.31 14.31
CA GLU A 51 -16.93 19.58 15.39
C GLU A 51 -15.48 19.20 15.05
N LYS A 52 -14.74 18.76 16.07
CA LYS A 52 -13.40 18.19 15.91
C LYS A 52 -13.49 16.85 15.18
N GLY A 53 -12.58 16.60 14.26
CA GLY A 53 -12.48 15.35 13.52
C GLY A 53 -12.10 14.16 14.41
N ASP A 54 -12.33 12.97 13.86
CA ASP A 54 -12.13 11.68 14.54
C ASP A 54 -10.71 11.47 15.10
N ILE A 55 -9.69 12.13 14.53
CA ILE A 55 -8.29 12.06 14.98
C ILE A 55 -8.10 12.53 16.44
N PHE A 56 -8.98 13.41 16.91
CA PHE A 56 -8.94 13.95 18.27
C PHE A 56 -9.47 12.99 19.34
N SER A 57 -10.32 12.02 18.96
CA SER A 57 -11.04 11.16 19.90
C SER A 57 -10.70 9.66 19.75
N LYS A 58 -10.36 9.20 18.54
CA LYS A 58 -10.05 7.78 18.27
C LYS A 58 -8.89 7.62 17.29
N ARG A 59 -8.33 6.40 17.23
CA ARG A 59 -7.29 6.08 16.26
C ARG A 59 -7.91 6.02 14.85
N THR A 60 -7.45 6.88 13.95
CA THR A 60 -7.91 6.96 12.55
C THR A 60 -7.08 6.10 11.59
N ILE A 61 -5.87 5.74 11.99
CA ILE A 61 -5.00 4.84 11.23
C ILE A 61 -4.96 3.51 11.96
N THR A 62 -5.68 2.53 11.45
CA THR A 62 -5.48 1.12 11.80
C THR A 62 -4.27 0.62 11.02
N LYS A 63 -3.32 -0.03 11.70
CA LYS A 63 -2.28 -0.79 10.99
C LYS A 63 -3.02 -1.81 10.11
N ALA A 64 -2.66 -1.88 8.83
CA ALA A 64 -3.17 -2.94 7.96
C ALA A 64 -3.02 -4.27 8.72
N LYS A 65 -4.13 -5.00 8.89
CA LYS A 65 -4.05 -6.36 9.43
C LYS A 65 -3.24 -7.15 8.42
N THR A 66 -1.99 -7.44 8.76
CA THR A 66 -1.20 -8.40 8.03
C THR A 66 -1.90 -9.73 8.23
N ILE A 67 -2.42 -10.29 7.14
CA ILE A 67 -2.95 -11.66 7.18
C ILE A 67 -1.73 -12.54 7.45
N ASP A 68 -1.81 -13.31 8.53
CA ASP A 68 -0.73 -14.16 9.02
C ASP A 68 -0.90 -15.60 8.54
N HIS A 69 -2.09 -15.99 8.12
CA HIS A 69 -2.36 -17.31 7.56
C HIS A 69 -3.54 -17.32 6.58
N VAL A 70 -3.46 -18.17 5.55
CA VAL A 70 -4.58 -18.52 4.65
C VAL A 70 -4.57 -20.02 4.37
N ASP A 71 -5.76 -20.60 4.18
CA ASP A 71 -5.91 -22.05 4.02
C ASP A 71 -5.64 -22.50 2.57
N THR A 72 -5.89 -21.61 1.59
CA THR A 72 -5.82 -21.96 0.16
C THR A 72 -4.70 -21.24 -0.59
N SER A 73 -4.12 -21.93 -1.58
CA SER A 73 -3.09 -21.35 -2.45
C SER A 73 -3.63 -20.19 -3.29
N LEU A 74 -4.92 -20.22 -3.63
CA LEU A 74 -5.58 -19.16 -4.40
C LEU A 74 -5.71 -17.86 -3.58
N GLU A 75 -6.08 -17.96 -2.30
CA GLU A 75 -6.10 -16.80 -1.40
C GLU A 75 -4.70 -16.21 -1.23
N ALA A 76 -3.69 -17.05 -1.06
CA ALA A 76 -2.29 -16.61 -0.99
C ALA A 76 -1.86 -15.88 -2.26
N LEU A 77 -2.27 -16.37 -3.43
CA LEU A 77 -1.98 -15.73 -4.73
C LEU A 77 -2.63 -14.35 -4.82
N VAL A 78 -3.90 -14.22 -4.45
CA VAL A 78 -4.61 -12.93 -4.44
C VAL A 78 -3.92 -11.93 -3.52
N LEU A 79 -3.49 -12.37 -2.34
CA LEU A 79 -2.75 -11.51 -1.39
C LEU A 79 -1.38 -11.12 -1.92
N SER A 80 -0.64 -12.04 -2.54
CA SER A 80 0.63 -11.72 -3.19
C SER A 80 0.45 -10.64 -4.27
N MET A 81 -0.55 -10.80 -5.13
CA MET A 81 -0.85 -9.82 -6.18
C MET A 81 -1.28 -8.47 -5.61
N SER A 82 -2.10 -8.46 -4.54
CA SER A 82 -2.59 -7.23 -3.93
C SER A 82 -1.51 -6.47 -3.15
N GLU A 83 -0.59 -7.17 -2.48
CA GLU A 83 0.40 -6.55 -1.59
C GLU A 83 1.77 -6.37 -2.25
N LYS A 84 2.19 -7.31 -3.09
CA LYS A 84 3.51 -7.31 -3.75
C LYS A 84 3.44 -6.86 -5.20
N GLY A 85 2.27 -6.98 -5.84
CA GLY A 85 2.08 -6.63 -7.25
C GLY A 85 2.59 -7.70 -8.24
N TYR A 86 3.06 -8.84 -7.73
CA TYR A 86 3.53 -9.99 -8.51
C TYR A 86 3.32 -11.29 -7.72
N VAL A 87 3.56 -12.44 -8.36
CA VAL A 87 3.50 -13.77 -7.73
C VAL A 87 4.79 -14.00 -6.93
N ASP A 88 4.71 -13.87 -5.61
CA ASP A 88 5.79 -14.02 -4.66
C ASP A 88 5.62 -15.34 -3.90
N PHE A 89 6.35 -16.37 -4.33
CA PHE A 89 6.22 -17.69 -3.72
C PHE A 89 6.69 -17.71 -2.27
N ASP A 90 7.77 -17.01 -1.91
CA ASP A 90 8.28 -16.99 -0.53
C ASP A 90 7.22 -16.37 0.42
N TYR A 91 6.51 -15.33 -0.05
CA TYR A 91 5.38 -14.77 0.68
C TYR A 91 4.23 -15.76 0.81
N MET A 92 3.85 -16.44 -0.27
CA MET A 92 2.75 -17.41 -0.27
C MET A 92 3.03 -18.65 0.59
N GLU A 93 4.28 -19.14 0.60
CA GLU A 93 4.75 -20.20 1.50
C GLU A 93 4.62 -19.75 2.97
N SER A 94 4.99 -18.50 3.28
CA SER A 94 4.88 -17.96 4.63
C SER A 94 3.42 -17.85 5.13
N LEU A 95 2.47 -17.62 4.21
CA LEU A 95 1.05 -17.52 4.53
C LEU A 95 0.35 -18.88 4.64
N THR A 96 0.74 -19.86 3.83
CA THR A 96 0.04 -21.16 3.75
C THR A 96 0.75 -22.30 4.47
N GLY A 97 2.06 -22.16 4.71
CA GLY A 97 2.93 -23.25 5.17
C GLY A 97 3.18 -24.34 4.12
N LYS A 98 2.70 -24.16 2.88
CA LYS A 98 2.91 -25.10 1.78
C LYS A 98 4.23 -24.79 1.09
N GLU A 99 4.89 -25.83 0.58
CA GLU A 99 6.09 -25.65 -0.25
C GLU A 99 5.70 -25.21 -1.68
N ARG A 100 6.60 -24.48 -2.33
CA ARG A 100 6.47 -23.97 -3.69
C ARG A 100 6.01 -25.02 -4.71
N PRO A 101 6.52 -26.27 -4.74
CA PRO A 101 6.02 -27.28 -5.69
C PRO A 101 4.53 -27.56 -5.53
N THR A 102 4.03 -27.61 -4.29
CA THR A 102 2.60 -27.80 -3.99
C THR A 102 1.78 -26.58 -4.41
N LEU A 103 2.28 -25.36 -4.16
CA LEU A 103 1.64 -24.12 -4.61
C LEU A 103 1.50 -24.07 -6.13
N ILE A 104 2.57 -24.44 -6.86
CA ILE A 104 2.55 -24.46 -8.34
C ILE A 104 1.53 -25.48 -8.86
N GLU A 105 1.47 -26.66 -8.25
CA GLU A 105 0.52 -27.70 -8.65
C GLU A 105 -0.93 -27.29 -8.42
N GLU A 106 -1.23 -26.74 -7.24
CA GLU A 106 -2.57 -26.27 -6.90
C GLU A 106 -3.02 -25.04 -7.70
N LEU A 107 -2.08 -24.23 -8.20
CA LEU A 107 -2.34 -23.01 -8.97
C LEU A 107 -2.22 -23.21 -10.49
N ARG A 108 -2.15 -24.46 -10.97
CA ARG A 108 -2.18 -24.74 -12.40
C ARG A 108 -3.43 -24.15 -13.05
N GLY A 109 -3.23 -23.32 -14.07
CA GLY A 109 -4.30 -22.61 -14.76
C GLY A 109 -4.59 -21.21 -14.23
N GLU A 110 -4.09 -20.87 -13.04
CA GLU A 110 -4.19 -19.53 -12.45
C GLU A 110 -2.88 -18.74 -12.62
N ILE A 111 -1.73 -19.42 -12.55
CA ILE A 111 -0.41 -18.84 -12.80
C ILE A 111 0.19 -19.33 -14.12
N TYR A 112 0.93 -18.44 -14.79
CA TYR A 112 1.57 -18.72 -16.07
C TYR A 112 3.02 -18.23 -16.06
N LEU A 113 3.89 -18.93 -16.79
CA LEU A 113 5.28 -18.51 -16.97
C LEU A 113 5.33 -17.18 -17.71
N ASN A 114 6.15 -16.26 -17.21
CA ASN A 114 6.43 -15.01 -17.90
C ASN A 114 7.36 -15.27 -19.10
N ILE A 115 6.76 -15.43 -20.27
CA ILE A 115 7.46 -15.68 -21.55
C ILE A 115 8.39 -14.53 -22.00
N ARG A 116 8.35 -13.36 -21.34
CA ARG A 116 9.19 -12.21 -21.70
C ARG A 116 10.50 -12.15 -20.93
N GLU A 117 10.55 -12.71 -19.72
CA GLU A 117 11.77 -12.76 -18.91
C GLU A 117 12.69 -13.91 -19.35
N GLU A 118 12.14 -14.95 -19.98
CA GLU A 118 12.92 -16.01 -20.63
C GLU A 118 13.31 -15.66 -22.08
N GLN A 119 13.91 -14.49 -22.33
CA GLN A 119 14.68 -14.25 -23.56
C GLN A 119 16.06 -14.93 -23.55
N ASN A 120 16.25 -16.00 -22.77
CA ASN A 120 17.40 -16.90 -22.91
C ASN A 120 17.10 -18.11 -23.83
N PHE A 121 15.88 -18.24 -24.37
CA PHE A 121 15.56 -19.28 -25.35
C PHE A 121 15.96 -18.95 -26.80
N TYR A 122 16.51 -17.76 -27.07
CA TYR A 122 17.01 -17.35 -28.38
C TYR A 122 18.53 -17.13 -28.41
N ARG A 123 19.33 -17.97 -27.75
CA ARG A 123 20.73 -18.11 -28.19
C ARG A 123 20.71 -19.10 -29.36
N PRO A 124 20.81 -18.66 -30.63
CA PRO A 124 21.01 -19.61 -31.71
C PRO A 124 22.31 -20.36 -31.41
N LEU A 125 22.26 -21.69 -31.40
CA LEU A 125 23.45 -22.52 -31.33
C LEU A 125 24.36 -22.14 -32.50
N SER A 126 25.54 -21.61 -32.19
CA SER A 126 26.55 -21.35 -33.22
C SER A 126 27.19 -22.67 -33.64
N PHE A 127 27.29 -22.90 -34.95
CA PHE A 127 28.04 -24.02 -35.50
C PHE A 127 29.53 -23.70 -35.72
N ASN A 128 29.97 -22.47 -35.40
CA ASN A 128 31.40 -22.14 -35.40
C ASN A 128 32.06 -22.75 -34.17
N LEU A 129 33.11 -23.55 -34.41
CA LEU A 129 33.83 -24.29 -33.38
C LEU A 129 34.49 -23.38 -32.32
N GLU A 130 34.79 -22.14 -32.68
CA GLU A 130 35.43 -21.16 -31.78
C GLU A 130 34.47 -20.65 -30.70
N ASP A 131 33.16 -20.73 -30.92
CA ASP A 131 32.14 -20.22 -29.98
C ASP A 131 31.86 -21.19 -28.82
N GLY A 132 32.35 -22.43 -28.90
CA GLY A 132 32.25 -23.43 -27.82
C GLY A 132 30.84 -23.95 -27.53
N ASP A 133 29.86 -23.58 -28.35
CA ASP A 133 28.44 -23.92 -28.18
C ASP A 133 28.10 -25.34 -28.68
N LEU A 134 28.96 -25.94 -29.51
CA LEU A 134 28.79 -27.31 -29.94
C LEU A 134 29.52 -28.26 -28.99
N PRO A 135 28.80 -29.24 -28.39
CA PRO A 135 29.47 -30.36 -27.79
C PRO A 135 30.01 -31.17 -28.95
N PHE A 136 31.24 -31.66 -28.86
CA PHE A 136 31.48 -32.97 -29.47
C PHE A 136 30.41 -33.97 -28.97
#